data_AF-A0A7W5P7M9-F1
#
_entry.id   AF-A0A7W5P7M9-F1
#
_cell.length_a   1.000
_cell.length_b   1.000
_cell.length_c   1.000
_cell.angle_alpha   90.00
_cell.angle_beta   90.00
_cell.angle_gamma   90.00
#
_symmetry.space_group_name_H-M   'P 1'
#
loop_
_entity.id
_entity.type
_entity.pdbx_description
1 polymer ?
#
loop_
_entity_poly.entity_id
_entity_poly.type
_entity_poly.pdbx_seq_one_letter_code
_entity_poly.pdbx_strand_id
1 'polypeptide(L)'
;MRPERDVVDRPEARSPDRQLGVDSDIETSEDRSGAARPVHLSWTNIGLVAAGGAVGTGVRYLISAAFPQVHGIPVATLGINVVGAFLLGALLEAVAMRGVDAGRRRAVRLLAGTGALGGFTTYSTLANDTATLMVVAPVHAVGYALATVVGGAAAALAGIVLARRLSTADGKDGA
;
A
#
# COMPACT_ATOMS: atom_id res chain seq x y z
N MET A 1 -57.52 -20.41 66.56
CA MET A 1 -57.85 -21.58 65.70
C MET A 1 -56.55 -21.94 64.96
N ARG A 2 -56.08 -23.18 65.14
CA ARG A 2 -54.75 -23.79 64.86
C ARG A 2 -54.33 -23.83 63.34
N PRO A 3 -53.19 -24.45 62.92
CA PRO A 3 -51.76 -24.32 63.29
C PRO A 3 -50.78 -24.38 62.05
N GLU A 4 -49.46 -24.29 62.32
CA GLU A 4 -48.29 -24.92 61.64
C GLU A 4 -48.11 -24.96 60.11
N ARG A 5 -46.91 -24.57 59.65
CA ARG A 5 -45.94 -25.46 58.96
C ARG A 5 -44.55 -24.82 58.85
N ASP A 6 -43.58 -25.46 59.47
CA ASP A 6 -42.16 -25.35 59.15
C ASP A 6 -41.89 -25.94 57.76
N VAL A 7 -41.11 -25.24 56.93
CA VAL A 7 -40.26 -25.85 55.90
C VAL A 7 -38.92 -25.14 55.88
N VAL A 8 -37.91 -25.93 56.23
CA VAL A 8 -36.47 -25.74 56.10
C VAL A 8 -36.08 -25.56 54.63
N ASP A 9 -35.21 -24.59 54.29
CA ASP A 9 -33.97 -24.92 53.56
C ASP A 9 -32.89 -23.83 53.65
N ARG A 10 -31.65 -24.30 53.54
CA ARG A 10 -30.36 -23.68 53.87
C ARG A 10 -29.78 -22.83 52.71
N PRO A 11 -28.61 -22.16 52.89
CA PRO A 11 -28.18 -21.02 52.08
C PRO A 11 -27.37 -21.43 50.84
N GLU A 12 -27.59 -20.75 49.71
CA GLU A 12 -26.74 -20.88 48.51
C GLU A 12 -26.17 -19.52 48.06
N ALA A 13 -24.85 -19.41 48.23
CA ALA A 13 -23.86 -18.75 47.41
C ALA A 13 -24.26 -17.49 46.60
N ARG A 14 -23.81 -16.32 47.07
CA ARG A 14 -23.49 -15.20 46.17
C ARG A 14 -22.26 -15.58 45.34
N SER A 15 -22.48 -15.87 44.06
CA SER A 15 -21.42 -15.92 43.06
C SER A 15 -21.42 -14.60 42.26
N PRO A 16 -20.24 -14.04 41.92
CA PRO A 16 -20.09 -12.67 41.44
C PRO A 16 -19.97 -12.65 39.92
N ASP A 17 -21.10 -12.53 39.21
CA ASP A 17 -21.07 -12.36 37.75
C ASP A 17 -21.10 -10.88 37.37
N ARG A 18 -19.87 -10.36 37.34
CA ARG A 18 -19.34 -9.38 36.39
C ARG A 18 -20.16 -9.32 35.09
N GLN A 19 -21.16 -8.44 35.02
CA GLN A 19 -21.55 -7.80 33.76
C GLN A 19 -20.77 -6.50 33.65
N LEU A 20 -19.69 -6.58 32.88
CA LEU A 20 -18.94 -5.45 32.35
C LEU A 20 -19.91 -4.53 31.60
N GLY A 21 -20.34 -3.46 32.27
CA GLY A 21 -20.89 -2.30 31.58
C GLY A 21 -19.86 -1.85 30.55
N VAL A 22 -20.28 -1.86 29.29
CA VAL A 22 -19.57 -1.16 28.23
C VAL A 22 -19.76 0.33 28.53
N ASP A 23 -18.87 0.89 29.35
CA ASP A 23 -18.77 2.34 29.49
C ASP A 23 -18.25 2.86 28.16
N SER A 24 -19.19 3.30 27.33
CA SER A 24 -18.94 3.97 26.05
C SER A 24 -19.00 5.48 26.25
N ASP A 25 -18.29 5.95 27.28
CA ASP A 25 -18.21 7.36 27.58
C ASP A 25 -16.75 7.78 27.39
N ILE A 26 -16.36 7.94 26.12
CA ILE A 26 -15.24 8.82 25.80
C ILE A 26 -15.74 10.23 26.13
N GLU A 27 -15.51 10.63 27.38
CA GLU A 27 -15.55 12.03 27.76
C GLU A 27 -14.53 12.77 26.88
N THR A 28 -15.04 13.39 25.81
CA THR A 28 -14.35 14.45 25.10
C THR A 28 -14.24 15.65 26.03
N SER A 29 -13.35 15.53 27.01
CA SER A 29 -12.76 16.68 27.66
C SER A 29 -12.10 17.52 26.57
N GLU A 30 -12.56 18.75 26.47
CA GLU A 30 -12.12 19.75 25.50
C GLU A 30 -10.62 20.01 25.64
N ASP A 31 -9.78 19.20 24.99
CA ASP A 31 -8.43 19.62 24.65
C ASP A 31 -8.45 20.23 23.24
N ARG A 32 -8.74 21.53 23.17
CA ARG A 32 -8.57 22.37 21.98
C ARG A 32 -7.09 22.65 21.71
N SER A 33 -6.28 21.60 21.64
CA SER A 33 -4.87 21.65 21.29
C SER A 33 -4.66 20.96 19.94
N GLY A 34 -4.94 21.70 18.86
CA GLY A 34 -4.34 21.47 17.53
C GLY A 34 -4.25 20.03 17.02
N ALA A 35 -5.36 19.28 17.02
CA ALA A 35 -5.40 17.95 16.40
C ALA A 35 -5.08 18.07 14.90
N ALA A 36 -3.82 17.81 14.55
CA ALA A 36 -3.35 17.81 13.17
C ALA A 36 -4.24 16.87 12.36
N ARG A 37 -4.97 17.41 11.36
CA ARG A 37 -5.88 16.62 10.53
C ARG A 37 -5.15 15.40 9.98
N PRO A 38 -5.73 14.18 10.06
CA PRO A 38 -5.08 12.98 9.57
C PRO A 38 -4.67 13.14 8.11
N VAL A 39 -3.52 12.59 7.74
CA VAL A 39 -2.88 12.79 6.43
C VAL A 39 -3.78 12.38 5.26
N HIS A 40 -4.67 11.40 5.46
CA HIS A 40 -5.64 10.90 4.48
C HIS A 40 -6.90 11.78 4.33
N LEU A 41 -7.12 12.74 5.23
CA LEU A 41 -8.21 13.73 5.18
C LEU A 41 -7.74 15.08 4.60
N SER A 42 -6.49 15.15 4.13
CA SER A 42 -5.94 16.33 3.45
C SER A 42 -6.28 16.28 1.97
N TRP A 43 -7.14 17.19 1.52
CA TRP A 43 -7.46 17.39 0.10
C TRP A 43 -6.21 17.67 -0.74
N THR A 44 -5.22 18.37 -0.19
CA THR A 44 -3.94 18.61 -0.86
C THR A 44 -3.21 17.30 -1.16
N ASN A 45 -3.17 16.37 -0.20
CA ASN A 45 -2.51 15.08 -0.39
C ASN A 45 -3.24 14.22 -1.43
N ILE A 46 -4.57 14.22 -1.40
CA ILE A 46 -5.40 13.54 -2.41
C ILE A 46 -5.13 14.13 -3.79
N GLY A 47 -5.09 15.47 -3.90
CA GLY A 47 -4.79 16.17 -5.16
C GLY A 47 -3.42 15.78 -5.74
N LEU A 48 -2.39 15.64 -4.90
CA LEU A 48 -1.07 15.17 -5.34
C LEU A 48 -1.12 13.74 -5.88
N VAL A 49 -1.77 12.82 -5.17
CA VAL A 49 -1.91 11.42 -5.62
C VAL A 49 -2.69 11.38 -6.93
N ALA A 50 -3.79 12.12 -7.05
CA ALA A 50 -4.62 12.16 -8.25
C ALA A 50 -3.87 12.72 -9.46
N ALA A 51 -3.15 13.84 -9.30
CA ALA A 51 -2.35 14.44 -10.37
C ALA A 51 -1.25 13.48 -10.85
N GLY A 52 -0.51 12.87 -9.91
CA GLY A 52 0.48 11.86 -10.25
C GLY A 52 -0.14 10.66 -10.96
N GLY A 53 -1.24 10.13 -10.42
CA GLY A 53 -1.94 8.97 -10.96
C GLY A 53 -2.46 9.17 -12.38
N ALA A 54 -2.95 10.37 -12.70
CA ALA A 54 -3.36 10.74 -14.06
C ALA A 54 -2.18 10.69 -15.03
N VAL A 55 -1.03 11.26 -14.66
CA VAL A 55 0.19 11.21 -15.47
C VAL A 55 0.67 9.76 -15.64
N GLY A 56 0.77 9.00 -14.56
CA GLY A 56 1.22 7.61 -14.57
C GLY A 56 0.36 6.71 -15.46
N THR A 57 -0.96 6.81 -15.30
CA THR A 57 -1.93 6.05 -16.10
C THR A 57 -1.88 6.46 -17.58
N GLY A 58 -1.73 7.76 -17.87
CA GLY A 58 -1.58 8.26 -19.23
C GLY A 58 -0.30 7.72 -19.91
N VAL A 59 0.84 7.75 -19.22
CA VAL A 59 2.09 7.18 -19.74
C VAL A 59 1.96 5.68 -19.97
N ARG A 60 1.37 4.93 -19.01
CA ARG A 60 1.09 3.50 -19.19
C ARG A 60 0.24 3.26 -20.43
N TYR A 61 -0.85 4.01 -20.61
CA TYR A 61 -1.73 3.89 -21.77
C TYR A 61 -0.96 4.08 -23.08
N LEU A 62 -0.14 5.14 -23.17
CA LEU A 62 0.65 5.42 -24.37
C LEU A 62 1.66 4.31 -24.69
N ILE A 63 2.34 3.76 -23.68
CA ILE A 63 3.27 2.64 -23.87
C ILE A 63 2.50 1.39 -24.30
N SER A 64 1.40 1.05 -23.64
CA SER A 64 0.57 -0.10 -24.01
C SER A 64 0.02 0.01 -25.43
N ALA A 65 -0.29 1.22 -25.90
CA ALA A 65 -0.77 1.45 -27.27
C ALA A 65 0.36 1.42 -28.32
N ALA A 66 1.58 1.84 -27.95
CA ALA A 66 2.72 1.92 -28.87
C ALA A 66 3.43 0.56 -29.07
N PHE A 67 3.37 -0.34 -28.09
CA PHE A 67 4.10 -1.61 -28.12
C PHE A 67 3.16 -2.79 -28.38
N PRO A 68 3.33 -3.53 -29.50
CA PRO A 68 2.53 -4.71 -29.77
C PRO A 68 2.91 -5.88 -28.85
N GLN A 69 2.05 -6.90 -28.81
CA GLN A 69 2.40 -8.19 -28.22
C GLN A 69 3.48 -8.87 -29.06
N VAL A 70 4.44 -9.53 -28.40
CA VAL A 70 5.51 -10.29 -29.05
C VAL A 70 5.22 -11.76 -28.85
N HIS A 71 4.98 -12.50 -29.93
CA HIS A 71 4.54 -13.90 -29.89
C HIS A 71 3.30 -14.13 -29.00
N GLY A 72 2.38 -13.17 -28.97
CA GLY A 72 1.18 -13.20 -28.12
C GLY A 72 1.42 -12.84 -26.65
N ILE A 73 2.67 -12.53 -26.26
CA ILE A 73 3.02 -12.12 -24.90
C ILE A 73 2.95 -10.59 -24.79
N PRO A 74 2.22 -10.04 -23.80
CA PRO A 74 2.11 -8.60 -23.56
C PRO A 74 3.34 -8.04 -22.85
N VAL A 75 4.45 -7.95 -23.59
CA VAL A 75 5.76 -7.47 -23.09
C VAL A 75 5.72 -6.04 -22.56
N ALA A 76 4.79 -5.21 -23.06
CA ALA A 76 4.60 -3.85 -22.56
C ALA A 76 4.21 -3.84 -21.07
N THR A 77 3.22 -4.65 -20.68
CA THR A 77 2.74 -4.75 -19.29
C THR A 77 3.84 -5.25 -18.36
N LEU A 78 4.64 -6.23 -18.80
CA LEU A 78 5.81 -6.70 -18.06
C LEU A 78 6.81 -5.57 -17.83
N GLY A 79 7.21 -4.89 -18.90
CA GLY A 79 8.17 -3.77 -18.84
C GLY A 79 7.68 -2.64 -17.94
N ILE A 80 6.42 -2.24 -18.07
CA ILE A 80 5.77 -1.23 -17.23
C ILE A 80 5.88 -1.60 -15.74
N ASN A 81 5.52 -2.83 -15.37
CA ASN A 81 5.56 -3.24 -13.96
C ASN A 81 6.99 -3.36 -13.43
N VAL A 82 7.93 -3.92 -14.20
CA VAL A 82 9.33 -4.09 -13.78
C VAL A 82 10.05 -2.75 -13.64
N VAL A 83 9.93 -1.86 -14.63
CA VAL A 83 10.52 -0.51 -14.58
C VAL A 83 9.87 0.29 -13.46
N GLY A 84 8.55 0.22 -13.31
CA GLY A 84 7.83 0.92 -12.26
C GLY A 84 8.24 0.47 -10.86
N ALA A 85 8.42 -0.84 -10.65
CA ALA A 85 8.90 -1.40 -9.38
C ALA A 85 10.33 -0.94 -9.06
N PHE A 86 11.23 -0.92 -10.05
CA PHE A 86 12.59 -0.38 -9.90
C PHE A 86 12.57 1.09 -9.45
N LEU A 87 11.84 1.93 -10.20
CA LEU A 87 11.75 3.35 -9.92
C LEU A 87 11.11 3.62 -8.55
N LEU A 88 10.10 2.84 -8.17
CA LEU A 88 9.43 2.98 -6.89
C LEU A 88 10.35 2.59 -5.74
N GLY A 89 11.09 1.48 -5.87
CA GLY A 89 12.10 1.07 -4.89
C GLY A 89 13.18 2.14 -4.70
N ALA A 90 13.71 2.69 -5.79
CA ALA A 90 14.71 3.75 -5.75
C ALA A 90 14.16 5.04 -5.11
N LEU A 91 12.93 5.45 -5.49
CA LEU A 91 12.29 6.65 -4.97
C LEU A 91 12.03 6.55 -3.47
N LEU A 92 11.42 5.46 -3.02
CA LEU A 92 11.04 5.30 -1.62
C LEU A 92 12.27 5.26 -0.71
N GLU A 93 13.33 4.58 -1.14
CA GLU A 93 14.60 4.55 -0.41
C GLU A 93 15.25 5.94 -0.36
N ALA A 94 15.31 6.64 -1.50
CA ALA A 94 15.87 7.99 -1.56
C ALA A 94 15.12 9.01 -0.67
N VAL A 95 13.80 8.87 -0.56
CA VAL A 95 12.99 9.69 0.34
C VAL A 95 13.23 9.30 1.81
N ALA A 96 13.30 8.00 2.12
CA ALA A 96 13.49 7.48 3.46
C ALA A 96 14.84 7.89 4.07
N MET A 97 15.92 7.83 3.30
CA MET A 97 17.26 8.24 3.76
C MET A 97 17.36 9.73 4.11
N ARG A 98 16.43 10.57 3.64
CA ARG A 98 16.40 12.02 3.92
C ARG A 98 15.62 12.40 5.18
N GLY A 99 15.26 11.43 6.01
CA GLY A 99 14.64 11.62 7.33
C GLY A 99 13.10 11.59 7.31
N VAL A 100 12.50 12.15 8.36
CA VAL A 100 11.05 12.03 8.65
C VAL A 100 10.18 12.40 7.45
N ASP A 101 9.17 11.58 7.18
CA ASP A 101 8.18 11.79 6.15
C ASP A 101 7.24 12.97 6.46
N ALA A 102 7.69 14.17 6.12
CA ALA A 102 6.95 15.41 6.32
C ALA A 102 7.24 16.42 5.20
N GLY A 103 6.36 17.42 5.08
CA GLY A 103 6.51 18.52 4.12
C GLY A 103 6.77 18.05 2.70
N ARG A 104 7.84 18.58 2.08
CA ARG A 104 8.23 18.27 0.70
C ARG A 104 8.48 16.78 0.44
N ARG A 105 9.06 16.06 1.40
CA ARG A 105 9.34 14.61 1.25
C ARG A 105 8.06 13.81 1.10
N ARG A 106 7.05 14.12 1.94
CA ARG A 106 5.73 13.52 1.84
C ARG A 106 5.06 13.84 0.51
N ALA A 107 5.13 15.09 0.07
CA ALA A 107 4.56 15.51 -1.20
C ALA A 107 5.17 14.73 -2.38
N VAL A 108 6.49 14.57 -2.41
CA VAL A 108 7.19 13.77 -3.43
C VAL A 108 6.76 12.31 -3.40
N ARG A 109 6.70 11.69 -2.21
CA ARG A 109 6.27 10.29 -2.10
C ARG A 109 4.83 10.09 -2.57
N LEU A 110 3.93 11.01 -2.24
CA LEU A 110 2.52 10.92 -2.63
C LEU A 110 2.33 11.17 -4.13
N LEU A 111 2.95 12.23 -4.68
CA LEU A 111 2.83 12.59 -6.09
C LEU A 111 3.51 11.54 -6.99
N ALA A 112 4.79 11.26 -6.75
CA ALA A 112 5.58 10.42 -7.63
C ALA A 112 5.46 8.93 -7.29
N GLY A 113 5.45 8.57 -6.00
CA GLY A 113 5.37 7.17 -5.56
C GLY A 113 3.95 6.62 -5.66
N THR A 114 3.06 7.10 -4.79
CA THR A 114 1.68 6.62 -4.74
C THR A 114 0.88 6.99 -5.99
N GLY A 115 1.03 8.22 -6.48
CA GLY A 115 0.35 8.71 -7.67
C GLY A 115 0.96 8.15 -8.95
N ALA A 116 2.06 8.74 -9.42
CA ALA A 116 2.60 8.45 -10.75
C ALA A 116 3.04 7.00 -10.93
N LEU A 117 3.89 6.46 -10.06
CA LEU A 117 4.35 5.08 -10.17
C LEU A 117 3.24 4.06 -9.84
N GLY A 118 2.33 4.40 -8.92
CA GLY A 118 1.13 3.61 -8.65
C GLY A 118 0.17 3.53 -9.85
N GLY A 119 -0.06 4.63 -10.56
CA GLY A 119 -0.89 4.66 -11.78
C GLY A 119 -0.19 4.11 -13.03
N PHE A 120 1.14 4.22 -13.07
CA PHE A 120 1.99 3.65 -14.12
C PHE A 120 2.01 2.13 -14.07
N THR A 121 2.19 1.53 -12.90
CA THR A 121 2.16 0.07 -12.73
C THR A 121 0.73 -0.47 -12.73
N THR A 122 0.55 -1.78 -12.98
CA THR A 122 -0.79 -2.38 -13.02
C THR A 122 -0.82 -3.88 -12.75
N TYR A 123 -1.56 -4.25 -11.71
CA TYR A 123 -1.88 -5.65 -11.42
C TYR A 123 -3.08 -6.15 -12.24
N SER A 124 -4.10 -5.31 -12.46
CA SER A 124 -5.31 -5.72 -13.18
C SER A 124 -5.02 -6.13 -14.63
N THR A 125 -4.14 -5.40 -15.32
CA THR A 125 -3.73 -5.77 -16.68
C THR A 125 -2.88 -7.04 -16.67
N LEU A 126 -1.93 -7.19 -15.73
CA LEU A 126 -1.17 -8.44 -15.55
C LEU A 126 -2.10 -9.65 -15.36
N ALA A 127 -3.11 -9.53 -14.51
CA ALA A 127 -4.06 -10.60 -14.24
C ALA A 127 -4.89 -10.98 -15.48
N ASN A 128 -5.42 -9.97 -16.19
CA ASN A 128 -6.17 -10.19 -17.43
C ASN A 128 -5.31 -10.82 -18.55
N ASP A 129 -4.09 -10.32 -18.72
CA ASP A 129 -3.13 -10.84 -19.70
C ASP A 129 -2.76 -12.30 -19.38
N THR A 130 -2.53 -12.61 -18.10
CA THR A 130 -2.22 -13.98 -17.65
C THR A 130 -3.41 -14.90 -17.89
N ALA A 131 -4.63 -14.47 -17.56
CA ALA A 131 -5.84 -15.26 -17.79
C ALA A 131 -6.06 -15.54 -19.29
N THR A 132 -5.81 -14.55 -20.14
CA THR A 132 -5.90 -14.69 -21.60
C THR A 132 -4.87 -15.67 -22.13
N LEU A 133 -3.61 -15.55 -21.70
CA LEU A 133 -2.54 -16.48 -22.06
C LEU A 133 -2.81 -17.90 -21.55
N MET A 134 -3.48 -18.05 -20.41
CA MET A 134 -3.77 -19.37 -19.83
C MET A 134 -4.63 -20.24 -20.76
N VAL A 135 -5.47 -19.63 -21.58
CA VAL A 135 -6.35 -20.35 -22.53
C VAL A 135 -5.55 -20.91 -23.71
N VAL A 136 -4.57 -20.16 -24.21
CA VAL A 136 -3.89 -20.47 -25.48
C VAL A 136 -2.47 -21.01 -25.29
N ALA A 137 -1.80 -20.66 -24.20
CA ALA A 137 -0.41 -20.98 -23.92
C ALA A 137 -0.13 -21.02 -22.39
N PRO A 138 -0.61 -22.05 -21.66
CA PRO A 138 -0.53 -22.12 -20.19
C PRO A 138 0.89 -21.96 -19.63
N VAL A 139 1.89 -22.59 -20.26
CA VAL A 139 3.29 -22.49 -19.85
C VAL A 139 3.81 -21.05 -19.95
N HIS A 140 3.46 -20.35 -21.04
CA HIS A 140 3.83 -18.94 -21.22
C HIS A 140 3.09 -18.04 -20.22
N ALA A 141 1.83 -18.34 -19.90
CA ALA A 141 1.06 -17.60 -18.90
C ALA A 141 1.73 -17.64 -17.52
N VAL A 142 2.13 -18.84 -17.08
CA VAL A 142 2.86 -19.02 -15.80
C VAL A 142 4.21 -18.32 -15.85
N GLY A 143 4.96 -18.48 -16.94
CA GLY A 143 6.26 -17.82 -17.12
C GLY A 143 6.13 -16.29 -17.08
N TYR A 144 5.15 -15.72 -17.77
CA TYR A 144 4.86 -14.29 -17.79
C TYR A 144 4.48 -13.73 -16.41
N ALA A 145 3.60 -14.42 -15.68
CA ALA A 145 3.20 -14.02 -14.34
C ALA A 145 4.38 -14.06 -13.36
N LEU A 146 5.15 -15.15 -13.34
CA LEU A 146 6.33 -15.28 -12.50
C LEU A 146 7.41 -14.26 -12.85
N ALA A 147 7.69 -14.07 -14.15
CA ALA A 147 8.66 -13.09 -14.61
C ALA A 147 8.27 -11.67 -14.18
N THR A 148 6.98 -11.32 -14.24
CA THR A 148 6.51 -9.99 -13.82
C THR A 148 6.62 -9.80 -12.32
N VAL A 149 6.20 -10.78 -11.50
CA VAL A 149 6.21 -10.66 -10.03
C VAL A 149 7.64 -10.74 -9.47
N VAL A 150 8.38 -11.79 -9.82
CA VAL A 150 9.75 -12.01 -9.33
C VAL A 150 10.69 -10.96 -9.92
N GLY A 151 10.56 -10.66 -11.22
CA GLY A 151 11.33 -9.61 -11.87
C GLY A 151 11.03 -8.24 -11.27
N GLY A 152 9.77 -7.93 -10.98
CA GLY A 152 9.38 -6.70 -10.29
C GLY A 152 9.96 -6.60 -8.89
N ALA A 153 9.91 -7.67 -8.10
CA ALA A 153 10.52 -7.69 -6.76
C ALA A 153 12.05 -7.50 -6.80
N ALA A 154 12.73 -8.22 -7.71
CA ALA A 154 14.17 -8.08 -7.92
C ALA A 154 14.52 -6.65 -8.38
N ALA A 155 13.73 -6.07 -9.28
CA ALA A 155 13.90 -4.72 -9.77
C ALA A 155 13.71 -3.68 -8.66
N ALA A 156 12.71 -3.83 -7.79
CA ALA A 156 12.54 -2.96 -6.62
C ALA A 156 13.75 -3.02 -5.68
N LEU A 157 14.27 -4.22 -5.38
CA LEU A 157 15.49 -4.40 -4.59
C LEU A 157 16.71 -3.73 -5.24
N ALA A 158 16.86 -3.88 -6.56
CA ALA A 158 17.92 -3.21 -7.31
C ALA A 158 17.81 -1.68 -7.22
N GLY A 159 16.59 -1.13 -7.31
CA GLY A 159 16.33 0.29 -7.12
C GLY A 159 16.73 0.79 -5.74
N ILE A 160 16.38 0.05 -4.68
CA ILE A 160 16.77 0.35 -3.29
C ILE A 160 18.30 0.33 -3.13
N VAL A 161 18.97 -0.69 -3.67
CA VAL A 161 20.44 -0.79 -3.62
C VAL A 161 21.10 0.38 -4.34
N LEU A 162 20.60 0.75 -5.52
CA LEU A 162 21.13 1.87 -6.29
C LEU A 162 20.99 3.20 -5.54
N ALA A 163 19.80 3.48 -4.99
CA ALA A 163 19.56 4.71 -4.23
C ALA A 163 20.52 4.86 -3.04
N ARG A 164 20.76 3.77 -2.29
CA ARG A 164 21.72 3.75 -1.19
C ARG A 164 23.15 4.05 -1.64
N ARG A 165 23.59 3.47 -2.76
CA ARG A 165 24.94 3.70 -3.30
C ARG A 165 25.17 5.14 -3.75
N LEU A 166 24.18 5.75 -4.39
CA LEU A 166 24.30 7.14 -4.83
C LEU A 166 24.36 8.11 -3.64
N SER A 167 23.62 7.80 -2.57
CA SER A 167 23.59 8.65 -1.38
C SER A 167 24.88 8.60 -0.56
N THR A 168 25.60 7.47 -0.57
CA THR A 168 26.90 7.36 0.11
C THR A 168 28.05 7.95 -0.73
N ALA A 169 27.91 8.04 -2.05
CA ALA A 169 28.86 8.73 -2.91
C ALA A 169 28.80 10.26 -2.71
N ASP A 170 27.60 10.85 -2.70
CA ASP A 170 27.40 12.30 -2.42
C ASP A 170 28.00 12.74 -1.07
N GLY A 171 28.02 11.85 -0.08
CA GLY A 171 28.62 12.13 1.24
C GLY A 171 30.15 12.08 1.28
N LYS A 172 30.80 11.49 0.27
CA LYS A 172 32.27 11.40 0.18
C LYS A 172 32.90 12.52 -0.66
N ASP A 173 32.15 13.08 -1.60
CA ASP A 173 32.62 14.17 -2.47
C ASP A 173 32.42 15.56 -1.85
N GLY A 174 31.71 15.65 -0.72
CA GLY A 174 31.43 16.88 0.02
C GLY A 174 32.20 17.07 1.34
N ALA A 175 33.17 16.21 1.65
CA ALA A 175 34.02 16.26 2.84
C ALA A 175 35.49 16.52 2.47
#